data_AF-A0A533XIJ4-F1
#
_entry.id   AF-A0A533XIJ4-F1
#
_cell.length_a   1.000
_cell.length_b   1.000
_cell.length_c   1.000
_cell.angle_alpha   90.00
_cell.angle_beta   90.00
_cell.angle_gamma   90.00
#
_symmetry.space_group_name_H-M   'P 1'
#
loop_
_entity.id
_entity.type
_entity.pdbx_description
1 polymer ?
#
loop_
_entity_poly.entity_id
_entity_poly.type
_entity_poly.pdbx_seq_one_letter_code
_entity_poly.pdbx_strand_id
1 'polypeptide(L)'
;MKDLLARPGFLGTAATLGGDLSQLMAMLFTVLFIIGWIQARKKLGNIHHWIVLGGMVTMLAFFTSYYLFRQLGVLAFEGRTGFSGSDFMYYRVFIPLLTFHICLVIVGLIMAVYMIVLGFRAQQFVQDRRELRPGLLKVSREKLVRIFG
;
A
#
# COMPACT_ATOMS: atom_id res chain seq x y z
N MET A 1 7.99 21.98 1.81
CA MET A 1 7.94 20.51 2.08
C MET A 1 8.85 19.71 1.16
N LYS A 2 8.84 19.98 -0.16
CA LYS A 2 9.76 19.35 -1.13
C LYS A 2 11.23 19.48 -0.73
N ASP A 3 11.68 20.67 -0.33
CA ASP A 3 13.07 20.94 0.07
C ASP A 3 13.49 20.19 1.34
N LEU A 4 12.54 19.89 2.23
CA LEU A 4 12.80 19.10 3.44
C LEU A 4 13.02 17.63 3.09
N LEU A 5 12.20 17.09 2.18
CA LEU A 5 12.26 15.68 1.76
C LEU A 5 13.42 15.38 0.81
N ALA A 6 14.05 16.41 0.24
CA ALA A 6 15.24 16.31 -0.61
C ALA A 6 16.56 16.39 0.17
N ARG A 7 16.52 16.74 1.47
CA ARG A 7 17.71 16.74 2.32
C ARG A 7 18.35 15.35 2.41
N PRO A 8 19.64 15.23 2.77
CA PRO A 8 20.26 13.95 3.06
C PRO A 8 19.44 13.13 4.06
N GLY A 9 19.40 11.82 3.83
CA GLY A 9 18.75 10.86 4.70
C GLY A 9 19.38 10.79 6.09
N PHE A 10 18.61 10.26 7.05
CA PHE A 10 19.09 10.02 8.42
C PHE A 10 19.74 8.64 8.58
N LEU A 11 19.61 7.74 7.60
CA LEU A 11 20.24 6.42 7.59
C LEU A 11 21.71 6.45 7.11
N GLY A 12 22.25 7.62 6.79
CA GLY A 12 23.64 7.80 6.36
C GLY A 12 23.96 7.21 4.98
N THR A 13 22.94 6.91 4.17
CA THR A 13 23.09 6.44 2.79
C THR A 13 23.04 7.60 1.80
N ALA A 14 23.29 7.34 0.51
CA ALA A 14 23.08 8.33 -0.55
C ALA A 14 21.59 8.70 -0.78
N ALA A 15 20.67 8.11 -0.02
CA ALA A 15 19.25 8.41 -0.13
C ALA A 15 18.89 9.76 0.50
N THR A 16 17.79 10.31 0.04
CA THR A 16 17.18 11.53 0.59
C THR A 16 16.31 11.20 1.80
N LEU A 17 16.01 12.20 2.63
CA LEU A 17 15.17 12.07 3.82
C LEU A 17 13.81 11.45 3.52
N GLY A 18 13.17 11.82 2.42
CA GLY A 18 11.92 11.16 2.03
C GLY A 18 12.11 9.75 1.48
N GLY A 19 13.32 9.39 1.01
CA GLY A 19 13.68 8.02 0.64
C GLY A 19 13.76 7.14 1.88
N ASP A 20 14.46 7.60 2.91
CA ASP A 20 14.53 6.90 4.20
C ASP A 20 13.16 6.79 4.88
N LEU A 21 12.35 7.87 4.84
CA LEU A 21 10.98 7.84 5.35
C LEU A 21 10.11 6.82 4.59
N SER A 22 10.25 6.76 3.27
CA SER A 22 9.55 5.77 2.44
C SER A 22 9.95 4.34 2.81
N GLN A 23 11.25 4.10 3.06
CA GLN A 23 11.75 2.80 3.48
C GLN A 23 11.25 2.40 4.86
N LEU A 24 11.23 3.35 5.82
CA LEU A 24 10.70 3.12 7.16
C LEU A 24 9.20 2.76 7.11
N MET A 25 8.42 3.47 6.30
CA MET A 25 7.00 3.15 6.09
C MET A 25 6.81 1.80 5.40
N ALA A 26 7.62 1.47 4.40
CA ALA A 26 7.58 0.16 3.75
C ALA A 26 7.86 -0.99 4.74
N MET A 27 8.84 -0.81 5.63
CA MET A 27 9.13 -1.76 6.71
C MET A 27 7.96 -1.89 7.68
N LEU A 28 7.39 -0.77 8.13
CA LEU A 28 6.22 -0.75 9.01
C LEU A 28 5.04 -1.50 8.40
N PHE A 29 4.69 -1.22 7.14
CA PHE A 29 3.61 -1.91 6.45
C PHE A 29 3.89 -3.40 6.32
N THR A 30 5.11 -3.78 5.96
CA THR A 30 5.51 -5.19 5.86
C THR A 30 5.30 -5.92 7.18
N VAL A 31 5.71 -5.33 8.30
CA VAL A 31 5.51 -5.89 9.64
C VAL A 31 4.01 -6.03 9.96
N LEU A 32 3.20 -5.00 9.68
CA LEU A 32 1.75 -5.04 9.89
C LEU A 32 1.09 -6.16 9.08
N PHE A 33 1.48 -6.34 7.82
CA PHE A 33 0.95 -7.42 6.96
C PHE A 33 1.41 -8.80 7.44
N ILE A 34 2.64 -8.96 7.93
CA ILE A 34 3.11 -10.21 8.54
C ILE A 34 2.29 -10.53 9.81
N ILE A 35 2.09 -9.54 10.68
CA ILE A 35 1.26 -9.70 11.88
C ILE A 35 -0.18 -10.03 11.49
N GLY A 36 -0.74 -9.36 10.48
CA GLY A 36 -2.06 -9.66 9.92
C GLY A 36 -2.14 -11.10 9.39
N TRP A 37 -1.13 -11.57 8.66
CA TRP A 37 -1.04 -12.94 8.16
C TRP A 37 -1.02 -13.97 9.29
N ILE A 38 -0.22 -13.74 10.34
CA ILE A 38 -0.18 -14.63 11.52
C ILE A 38 -1.57 -14.72 12.17
N GLN A 39 -2.30 -13.60 12.29
CA GLN A 39 -3.66 -13.60 12.83
C GLN A 39 -4.66 -14.35 11.95
N ALA A 40 -4.55 -14.19 10.62
CA ALA A 40 -5.36 -14.96 9.67
C ALA A 40 -5.12 -16.47 9.85
N ARG A 41 -3.86 -16.90 10.00
CA ARG A 41 -3.49 -18.30 10.26
C ARG A 41 -4.06 -18.82 11.58
N LYS A 42 -4.13 -17.96 12.60
CA LYS A 42 -4.75 -18.26 13.91
C LYS A 42 -6.29 -18.19 13.90
N LYS A 43 -6.93 -17.99 12.73
CA LYS A 43 -8.39 -17.81 12.58
C LYS A 43 -8.96 -16.61 13.35
N LEU A 44 -8.11 -15.63 13.70
CA LEU A 44 -8.52 -14.40 14.39
C LEU A 44 -9.00 -13.35 13.38
N GLY A 45 -10.08 -13.67 12.66
CA GLY A 45 -10.55 -12.90 11.50
C GLY A 45 -10.90 -11.44 11.80
N ASN A 46 -11.52 -11.16 12.96
CA ASN A 46 -11.87 -9.78 13.34
C ASN A 46 -10.62 -8.90 13.56
N ILE A 47 -9.63 -9.40 14.31
CA ILE A 47 -8.40 -8.64 14.60
C ILE A 47 -7.57 -8.49 13.32
N HIS A 48 -7.49 -9.55 12.51
CA HIS A 48 -6.88 -9.52 11.19
C HIS A 48 -7.46 -8.40 10.32
N HIS A 49 -8.79 -8.33 10.17
CA HIS A 49 -9.43 -7.33 9.32
C HIS A 49 -9.21 -5.90 9.82
N TRP A 50 -9.21 -5.66 11.14
CA TRP A 50 -8.93 -4.33 11.68
C TRP A 50 -7.50 -3.88 11.40
N ILE A 51 -6.51 -4.77 11.61
CA ILE A 51 -5.10 -4.46 11.33
C ILE A 51 -4.87 -4.26 9.83
N VAL A 52 -5.45 -5.11 8.99
CA VAL A 52 -5.32 -4.99 7.53
C VAL A 52 -6.00 -3.74 7.02
N LEU A 53 -7.21 -3.40 7.51
CA LEU A 53 -7.90 -2.16 7.14
C LEU A 53 -7.09 -0.94 7.56
N GLY A 54 -6.60 -0.90 8.81
CA GLY A 54 -5.73 0.19 9.29
C GLY A 54 -4.46 0.32 8.47
N GLY A 55 -3.83 -0.81 8.13
CA GLY A 55 -2.65 -0.85 7.25
C GLY A 55 -2.95 -0.32 5.85
N MET A 56 -4.05 -0.76 5.22
CA MET A 56 -4.45 -0.30 3.88
C MET A 56 -4.81 1.18 3.87
N VAL A 57 -5.56 1.69 4.86
CA VAL A 57 -5.91 3.12 4.96
C VAL A 57 -4.66 3.97 5.16
N THR A 58 -3.77 3.57 6.06
CA THR A 58 -2.51 4.29 6.31
C THR A 58 -1.62 4.27 5.08
N MET A 59 -1.55 3.14 4.37
CA MET A 59 -0.80 3.02 3.12
C MET A 59 -1.37 3.94 2.03
N LEU A 60 -2.69 3.97 1.83
CA LEU A 60 -3.34 4.88 0.89
C LEU A 60 -3.08 6.35 1.24
N ALA A 61 -3.21 6.71 2.53
CA ALA A 61 -2.94 8.06 3.00
C ALA A 61 -1.48 8.45 2.79
N PHE A 62 -0.53 7.55 3.11
CA PHE A 62 0.89 7.74 2.89
C PHE A 62 1.19 7.93 1.41
N PHE A 63 0.75 7.03 0.53
CA PHE A 63 1.01 7.15 -0.90
C PHE A 63 0.38 8.42 -1.47
N THR A 64 -0.86 8.74 -1.12
CA THR A 64 -1.54 9.97 -1.60
C THR A 64 -0.74 11.20 -1.19
N SER A 65 -0.36 11.29 0.08
CA SER A 65 0.45 12.41 0.60
C SER A 65 1.82 12.46 -0.07
N TYR A 66 2.47 11.31 -0.20
CA TYR A 66 3.79 11.19 -0.80
C TYR A 66 3.79 11.60 -2.28
N TYR A 67 2.79 11.19 -3.06
CA TYR A 67 2.68 11.62 -4.46
C TYR A 67 2.29 13.11 -4.58
N LEU A 68 1.39 13.60 -3.74
CA LEU A 68 0.94 14.99 -3.74
C LEU A 68 2.07 15.97 -3.38
N PHE A 69 2.87 15.66 -2.34
CA PHE A 69 3.93 16.54 -1.87
C PHE A 69 5.26 16.32 -2.57
N ARG A 70 5.58 15.09 -2.95
CA ARG A 70 6.91 14.75 -3.46
C ARG A 70 6.97 14.76 -4.98
N GLN A 71 5.85 14.67 -5.71
CA GLN A 71 5.82 14.54 -7.19
C GLN A 71 6.83 13.51 -7.74
N LEU A 72 7.33 12.59 -6.91
CA LEU A 72 8.51 11.77 -7.23
C LEU A 72 8.25 10.67 -8.24
N GLY A 73 6.99 10.33 -8.51
CA GLY A 73 6.67 9.56 -9.70
C GLY A 73 7.12 10.30 -10.97
N VAL A 74 6.94 11.62 -11.03
CA VAL A 74 7.36 12.47 -12.16
C VAL A 74 8.83 12.85 -12.04
N LEU A 75 9.32 13.21 -10.85
CA LEU A 75 10.73 13.58 -10.63
C LEU A 75 11.71 12.38 -10.76
N ALA A 76 11.26 11.13 -10.56
CA ALA A 76 12.06 9.95 -10.89
C ALA A 76 12.25 9.77 -12.41
N PHE A 77 11.34 10.33 -13.22
CA PHE A 77 11.48 10.48 -14.67
C PHE A 77 12.17 11.79 -15.07
N GLU A 78 12.18 12.86 -14.25
CA GLU A 78 12.91 14.12 -14.51
C GLU A 78 14.44 14.02 -14.39
N GLY A 79 14.98 12.82 -14.25
CA GLY A 79 16.31 12.48 -14.72
C GLY A 79 17.44 12.70 -13.72
N ARG A 80 18.43 11.78 -13.77
CA ARG A 80 19.85 11.80 -13.33
C ARG A 80 20.27 12.55 -12.05
N THR A 81 19.75 13.74 -11.79
CA THR A 81 20.02 14.65 -10.67
C THR A 81 19.86 14.05 -9.28
N GLY A 82 19.00 13.03 -9.11
CA GLY A 82 18.78 12.35 -7.83
C GLY A 82 19.51 11.01 -7.66
N PHE A 83 20.27 10.54 -8.66
CA PHE A 83 20.92 9.22 -8.64
C PHE A 83 22.44 9.35 -8.73
N SER A 84 23.16 8.89 -7.70
CA SER A 84 24.62 9.03 -7.57
C SER A 84 25.44 7.88 -8.18
N GLY A 85 24.78 6.86 -8.75
CA GLY A 85 25.45 5.70 -9.36
C GLY A 85 25.85 5.91 -10.81
N SER A 86 26.55 4.92 -11.38
CA SER A 86 26.94 4.93 -12.80
C SER A 86 25.75 4.86 -13.75
N ASP A 87 25.95 5.26 -15.01
CA ASP A 87 24.93 5.14 -16.05
C ASP A 87 24.40 3.73 -16.24
N PHE A 88 25.30 2.76 -16.19
CA PHE A 88 24.94 1.37 -16.26
C PHE A 88 23.94 1.02 -15.14
N MET A 89 24.24 1.41 -13.90
CA MET A 89 23.35 1.18 -12.76
C MET A 89 22.01 1.90 -12.90
N TYR A 90 22.01 3.14 -13.41
CA TYR A 90 20.80 3.91 -13.57
C TYR A 90 19.85 3.28 -14.61
N TYR A 91 20.34 3.06 -15.83
CA TYR A 91 19.50 2.62 -16.94
C TYR A 91 19.21 1.12 -16.94
N ARG A 92 20.15 0.27 -16.50
CA ARG A 92 19.98 -1.19 -16.57
C ARG A 92 19.41 -1.81 -15.30
N VAL A 93 19.51 -1.14 -14.15
CA VAL A 93 19.10 -1.70 -12.85
C VAL A 93 18.04 -0.84 -12.19
N PHE A 94 18.32 0.44 -11.96
CA PHE A 94 17.43 1.32 -11.21
C PHE A 94 16.09 1.55 -11.93
N ILE A 95 16.10 1.97 -13.19
CA ILE A 95 14.85 2.23 -13.95
C ILE A 95 13.98 0.96 -14.05
N PRO A 96 14.50 -0.22 -14.46
CA PRO A 96 13.70 -1.43 -14.51
C PRO A 96 13.11 -1.84 -13.15
N LEU A 97 13.90 -1.80 -12.07
CA LEU A 97 13.43 -2.14 -10.73
C LEU A 97 12.38 -1.16 -10.24
N LEU A 98 12.59 0.14 -10.44
CA LEU A 98 11.62 1.17 -10.06
C LEU A 98 10.31 1.00 -10.84
N THR A 99 10.40 0.73 -12.14
CA THR A 99 9.23 0.47 -12.99
C THR A 99 8.45 -0.74 -12.47
N PHE A 100 9.15 -1.86 -12.22
CA PHE A 100 8.53 -3.07 -11.67
C PHE A 100 7.86 -2.79 -10.31
N HIS A 101 8.54 -2.06 -9.43
CA HIS A 101 7.99 -1.67 -8.13
C HIS A 101 6.71 -0.83 -8.28
N ILE A 102 6.72 0.19 -9.16
CA ILE A 102 5.54 1.03 -9.41
C ILE A 102 4.38 0.18 -9.95
N CYS A 103 4.64 -0.75 -10.88
CA CYS A 103 3.62 -1.67 -11.39
C CYS A 103 3.00 -2.51 -10.26
N LEU A 104 3.82 -3.06 -9.36
CA LEU A 104 3.32 -3.81 -8.20
C LEU A 104 2.48 -2.94 -7.27
N VAL A 105 2.91 -1.69 -7.02
CA VAL A 105 2.15 -0.75 -6.19
C VAL A 105 0.80 -0.42 -6.82
N ILE A 106 0.73 -0.19 -8.14
CA ILE A 106 -0.52 0.06 -8.85
C ILE A 106 -1.49 -1.10 -8.67
N VAL A 107 -1.04 -2.33 -8.90
CA VAL A 107 -1.87 -3.54 -8.69
C VAL A 107 -2.30 -3.64 -7.23
N GLY A 108 -1.38 -3.40 -6.29
CA GLY A 108 -1.65 -3.40 -4.86
C GLY A 108 -2.71 -2.38 -4.44
N LEU A 109 -2.67 -1.16 -4.98
CA LEU A 109 -3.65 -0.10 -4.70
C LEU A 109 -5.05 -0.48 -5.19
N ILE A 110 -5.17 -1.03 -6.41
CA ILE A 110 -6.44 -1.54 -6.94
C ILE A 110 -6.99 -2.64 -6.03
N MET A 111 -6.14 -3.59 -5.65
CA MET A 111 -6.51 -4.69 -4.76
C MET A 111 -6.89 -4.20 -3.37
N ALA A 112 -6.23 -3.18 -2.82
CA ALA A 112 -6.53 -2.60 -1.52
C ALA A 112 -7.95 -2.00 -1.50
N VAL A 113 -8.30 -1.17 -2.49
CA VAL A 113 -9.65 -0.60 -2.60
C VAL A 113 -10.70 -1.70 -2.72
N TYR A 114 -10.45 -2.69 -3.58
CA TYR A 114 -11.34 -3.84 -3.75
C TYR A 114 -11.53 -4.63 -2.45
N MET A 115 -10.45 -4.91 -1.72
CA MET A 115 -10.47 -5.66 -0.45
C MET A 115 -11.15 -4.88 0.67
N ILE A 116 -10.99 -3.55 0.75
CA ILE A 116 -11.72 -2.72 1.71
C ILE A 116 -13.23 -2.83 1.48
N VAL A 117 -13.68 -2.64 0.23
CA VAL A 117 -15.10 -2.77 -0.13
C VAL A 117 -15.61 -4.17 0.18
N LEU A 118 -14.84 -5.21 -0.15
CA LEU A 118 -15.19 -6.60 0.12
C LEU A 118 -15.28 -6.87 1.64
N GLY A 119 -14.36 -6.32 2.43
CA GLY A 119 -14.35 -6.43 3.89
C GLY A 119 -15.61 -5.86 4.51
N PHE A 120 -16.05 -4.67 4.10
CA PHE A 120 -17.32 -4.10 4.57
C PHE A 120 -18.54 -4.90 4.11
N ARG A 121 -18.52 -5.44 2.88
CA ARG A 121 -19.59 -6.33 2.39
C ARG A 121 -19.68 -7.65 3.15
N ALA A 122 -18.56 -8.12 3.68
CA ALA A 122 -18.48 -9.33 4.48
C ALA A 122 -18.93 -9.14 5.93
N GLN A 123 -19.13 -7.90 6.38
CA GLN A 123 -19.60 -7.59 7.73
C GLN A 123 -21.14 -7.62 7.83
N GLN A 124 -21.62 -7.89 9.04
CA GLN A 124 -23.01 -7.76 9.48
C GLN A 124 -23.04 -7.00 10.79
N PHE A 125 -24.17 -6.34 11.06
CA PHE A 125 -24.45 -5.75 12.35
C PHE A 125 -25.18 -6.77 13.22
N VAL A 126 -24.59 -7.14 14.35
CA VAL A 126 -25.20 -8.00 15.37
C VAL A 126 -25.08 -7.25 16.69
N GLN A 127 -26.23 -6.90 17.30
CA GLN A 127 -26.27 -6.21 18.61
C GLN A 127 -25.34 -4.98 18.67
N ASP A 128 -25.47 -4.06 17.71
CA ASP A 128 -24.66 -2.84 17.54
C ASP A 128 -23.14 -3.05 17.35
N ARG A 129 -22.69 -4.30 17.19
CA ARG A 129 -21.30 -4.61 16.83
C ARG A 129 -21.20 -5.07 15.38
N ARG A 130 -20.18 -4.59 14.68
CA ARG A 130 -19.82 -5.11 13.36
C ARG A 130 -19.03 -6.40 13.53
N GLU A 131 -19.62 -7.48 13.07
CA GLU A 131 -19.00 -8.81 13.04
C GLU A 131 -18.97 -9.35 11.63
N LEU A 132 -18.07 -10.30 11.36
CA LEU A 132 -18.04 -10.97 10.06
C LEU A 132 -19.24 -11.91 9.92
N ARG A 133 -19.84 -11.93 8.74
CA ARG A 133 -20.92 -12.88 8.42
C ARG A 133 -20.37 -14.30 8.49
N PRO A 134 -21.00 -15.21 9.25
CA PRO A 134 -20.66 -16.62 9.19
C PRO A 134 -21.10 -17.21 7.84
N GLY A 135 -20.26 -18.06 7.25
CA GLY A 135 -20.56 -18.76 5.99
C GLY A 135 -19.75 -18.29 4.77
N LEU A 136 -19.94 -18.97 3.64
CA LEU A 136 -19.27 -18.63 2.37
C LEU A 136 -19.88 -17.35 1.78
N LEU A 137 -19.04 -16.36 1.50
CA LEU A 137 -19.42 -15.13 0.78
C LEU A 137 -19.72 -15.46 -0.70
N LYS A 138 -20.89 -16.04 -0.97
CA LYS A 138 -21.38 -16.24 -2.34
C LYS A 138 -22.21 -15.03 -2.77
N VAL A 139 -21.90 -14.48 -3.94
CA VAL A 139 -22.77 -13.51 -4.59
C VAL A 139 -23.99 -14.29 -5.13
N SER A 140 -25.19 -13.99 -4.64
CA SER A 140 -26.40 -14.60 -5.19
C SER A 140 -26.65 -14.08 -6.60
N ARG A 141 -27.16 -14.94 -7.48
CA ARG A 141 -27.47 -14.61 -8.88
C ARG A 141 -28.41 -13.41 -8.99
N GLU A 142 -29.36 -13.31 -8.07
CA GLU A 142 -30.31 -12.19 -7.94
C GLU A 142 -29.61 -10.84 -7.66
N LYS A 143 -28.59 -10.82 -6.80
CA LYS A 143 -27.80 -9.60 -6.54
C LYS A 143 -26.96 -9.19 -7.74
N LEU A 144 -26.49 -10.15 -8.52
CA LEU A 144 -25.73 -9.91 -9.75
C LEU A 144 -26.63 -9.27 -10.82
N VAL A 145 -27.82 -9.83 -11.05
CA VAL A 145 -28.80 -9.27 -12.00
C VAL A 145 -29.21 -7.87 -11.60
N ARG A 146 -29.36 -7.57 -10.30
CA ARG A 146 -29.77 -6.24 -9.83
C ARG A 146 -28.69 -5.15 -9.91
N ILE A 147 -27.43 -5.52 -10.10
CA ILE A 147 -26.30 -4.58 -10.24
C ILE A 147 -26.00 -4.31 -11.72
N PHE A 148 -26.23 -5.30 -12.59
CA PHE A 148 -25.84 -5.27 -14.00
C PHE A 148 -27.00 -5.32 -15.01
N GLY A 149 -28.24 -5.46 -14.55
CA GLY A 149 -29.47 -5.38 -15.34
C GLY A 149 -30.28 -4.15 -14.94
#